data_AF-A0A384DFE8-F1
#
_entry.id   AF-A0A384DFE8-F1
#
_cell.length_a   1.000
_cell.length_b   1.000
_cell.length_c   1.000
_cell.angle_alpha   90.00
_cell.angle_beta   90.00
_cell.angle_gamma   90.00
#
_symmetry.space_group_name_H-M   'P 1'
#
loop_
_entity.id
_entity.type
_entity.pdbx_description
1 polymer ?
#
loop_
_entity_poly.entity_id
_entity_poly.type
_entity_poly.pdbx_seq_one_letter_code
_entity_poly.pdbx_strand_id
1 'polypeptide(L)'
;MLGSPCLLWLLAVTFSLVPTTRPLAPQALKEEEEDETPGPPPPAVLCDYDSCRHLQVPCRELQRAGPKACLCPGLSSPAQPPAPPRLGEVHVVAEDSSAVVHWCAPSSPVHQYWLLLREGSGATQKGPPLNSTVRQAELKGLKPGGVYVVCVVAANGAGESSVPPAGAEGLEGVGGPAFGPCGRLAVPPRPVTLVHTAVGVGTVLALLTCSALVWHFCLRERWGCPHRPASQPTAGL
;
A
#
# COMPACT_ATOMS: atom_id res chain seq x y z
N MET A 1 -56.56 -75.21 -19.90
CA MET A 1 -56.83 -76.23 -20.94
C MET A 1 -57.01 -75.44 -22.23
N LEU A 2 -56.16 -75.38 -23.23
CA LEU A 2 -55.08 -76.18 -23.85
C LEU A 2 -54.02 -75.13 -24.30
N GLY A 3 -52.70 -75.32 -24.25
CA GLY A 3 -51.93 -76.37 -24.92
C GLY A 3 -51.45 -75.89 -26.31
N SER A 4 -50.27 -75.24 -26.36
CA SER A 4 -49.08 -75.40 -27.26
C SER A 4 -49.23 -76.09 -28.64
N PRO A 5 -48.23 -76.09 -29.57
CA PRO A 5 -47.28 -75.09 -30.11
C PRO A 5 -47.11 -75.23 -31.67
N CYS A 6 -46.06 -74.62 -32.23
CA CYS A 6 -45.37 -74.98 -33.51
C CYS A 6 -46.06 -74.54 -34.84
N LEU A 7 -45.37 -74.08 -35.89
CA LEU A 7 -43.95 -73.85 -36.21
C LEU A 7 -43.88 -73.15 -37.60
N LEU A 8 -42.77 -72.45 -37.83
CA LEU A 8 -42.05 -72.27 -39.11
C LEU A 8 -42.59 -71.35 -40.24
N TRP A 9 -41.86 -70.22 -40.37
CA TRP A 9 -41.19 -69.68 -41.58
C TRP A 9 -41.99 -69.06 -42.74
N LEU A 10 -41.67 -67.81 -43.11
CA LEU A 10 -40.89 -67.46 -44.32
C LEU A 10 -40.77 -65.93 -44.52
N LEU A 11 -39.61 -65.50 -45.01
CA LEU A 11 -39.23 -64.15 -45.44
C LEU A 11 -39.80 -63.81 -46.83
N ALA A 12 -40.20 -62.56 -47.07
CA ALA A 12 -40.11 -61.80 -48.35
C ALA A 12 -40.94 -60.49 -48.18
N VAL A 13 -40.36 -59.30 -48.12
CA VAL A 13 -39.77 -58.47 -49.19
C VAL A 13 -40.81 -57.98 -50.21
N THR A 14 -41.09 -56.67 -50.12
CA THR A 14 -41.48 -55.70 -51.18
C THR A 14 -42.87 -55.77 -51.82
N PHE A 15 -43.62 -54.67 -51.77
CA PHE A 15 -43.73 -53.67 -52.86
C PHE A 15 -44.84 -52.67 -52.52
N SER A 16 -44.54 -51.37 -52.56
CA SER A 16 -45.49 -50.29 -52.90
C SER A 16 -44.66 -49.01 -53.10
N LEU A 17 -44.14 -48.82 -54.32
CA LEU A 17 -44.62 -47.80 -55.28
C LEU A 17 -44.19 -46.38 -54.90
N VAL A 18 -42.96 -46.02 -55.29
CA VAL A 18 -42.56 -44.63 -55.55
C VAL A 18 -42.44 -44.47 -57.06
N PRO A 19 -43.08 -43.47 -57.68
CA PRO A 19 -42.99 -43.26 -59.12
C PRO A 19 -41.60 -42.76 -59.54
N THR A 20 -41.14 -43.28 -60.67
CA THR A 20 -39.99 -42.81 -61.42
C THR A 20 -40.17 -41.37 -61.91
N THR A 21 -39.21 -40.49 -61.59
CA THR A 21 -38.87 -39.33 -62.43
C THR A 21 -37.36 -39.27 -62.62
N ARG A 22 -36.95 -39.08 -63.88
CA ARG A 22 -35.57 -39.13 -64.41
C ARG A 22 -34.61 -38.11 -63.76
N PRO A 23 -33.29 -38.39 -63.73
CA PRO A 23 -32.29 -37.48 -63.19
C PRO A 23 -31.90 -36.43 -64.25
N LEU A 24 -31.90 -35.17 -63.86
CA LEU A 24 -31.31 -34.07 -64.62
C LEU A 24 -30.58 -33.17 -63.63
N ALA A 25 -29.25 -33.20 -63.74
CA ALA A 25 -28.24 -32.25 -63.28
C ALA A 25 -28.44 -31.57 -61.90
N PRO A 26 -27.44 -31.66 -60.98
CA PRO A 26 -27.39 -30.77 -59.83
C PRO A 26 -27.20 -29.34 -60.32
N GLN A 27 -28.29 -28.57 -60.36
CA GLN A 27 -28.21 -27.12 -60.28
C GLN A 27 -27.64 -26.82 -58.90
N ALA A 28 -26.42 -26.28 -58.89
CA ALA A 28 -25.74 -25.80 -57.72
C ALA A 28 -26.68 -24.89 -56.92
N LEU A 29 -27.25 -25.44 -55.85
CA LEU A 29 -27.69 -24.63 -54.73
C LEU A 29 -26.40 -24.01 -54.20
N LYS A 30 -26.13 -22.77 -54.61
CA LYS A 30 -25.14 -21.95 -53.94
C LYS A 30 -25.63 -21.86 -52.49
N GLU A 31 -25.00 -22.65 -51.63
CA GLU A 31 -24.90 -22.31 -50.23
C GLU A 31 -24.41 -20.87 -50.23
N GLU A 32 -25.29 -19.95 -49.82
CA GLU A 32 -24.87 -18.60 -49.49
C GLU A 32 -23.91 -18.79 -48.31
N GLU A 33 -22.62 -18.83 -48.64
CA GLU A 33 -21.52 -18.62 -47.72
C GLU A 33 -21.79 -17.26 -47.10
N GLU A 34 -22.45 -17.27 -45.94
CA GLU A 34 -22.53 -16.12 -45.07
C GLU A 34 -21.07 -15.77 -44.77
N ASP A 35 -20.58 -14.74 -45.45
CA ASP A 35 -19.29 -14.11 -45.21
C ASP A 35 -19.32 -13.59 -43.77
N GLU A 36 -19.00 -14.47 -42.83
CA GLU A 36 -18.76 -14.11 -41.45
C GLU A 36 -17.43 -13.35 -41.43
N THR A 37 -17.51 -12.08 -41.85
CA THR A 37 -16.49 -11.09 -41.55
C THR A 37 -16.21 -11.21 -40.05
N PRO A 38 -14.98 -11.58 -39.62
CA PRO A 38 -14.68 -11.75 -38.22
C PRO A 38 -15.06 -10.47 -37.50
N GLY A 39 -16.08 -10.56 -36.63
CA GLY A 39 -16.51 -9.43 -35.83
C GLY A 39 -15.29 -8.80 -35.15
N PRO A 40 -15.23 -7.46 -35.01
CA PRO A 40 -14.10 -6.80 -34.37
C PRO A 40 -13.84 -7.48 -33.02
N PRO A 41 -12.57 -7.80 -32.69
CA PRO A 41 -12.25 -8.53 -31.48
C PRO A 41 -12.87 -7.80 -30.28
N PRO A 42 -13.45 -8.54 -29.31
CA PRO A 42 -14.03 -7.93 -28.13
C PRO A 42 -13.02 -6.98 -27.49
N PRO A 43 -13.48 -5.83 -26.95
CA PRO A 43 -12.58 -4.81 -26.43
C PRO A 43 -11.65 -5.41 -25.39
N ALA A 44 -10.36 -5.08 -25.48
CA ALA A 44 -9.35 -5.55 -24.57
C ALA A 44 -9.62 -5.04 -23.13
N VAL A 45 -10.13 -5.92 -22.27
CA VAL A 45 -10.38 -5.61 -20.85
C VAL A 45 -9.10 -5.86 -20.05
N LEU A 46 -8.68 -4.90 -19.22
CA LEU A 46 -7.54 -5.08 -18.31
C LEU A 46 -7.97 -5.95 -17.11
N CYS A 47 -7.09 -6.83 -16.65
CA CYS A 47 -7.32 -7.57 -15.41
C CYS A 47 -7.40 -6.60 -14.23
N ASP A 48 -8.18 -6.96 -13.20
CA ASP A 48 -8.24 -6.23 -11.91
C ASP A 48 -6.95 -6.43 -11.11
N TYR A 49 -5.86 -5.89 -11.64
CA TYR A 49 -4.53 -5.92 -11.04
C TYR A 49 -4.14 -4.52 -10.59
N ASP A 50 -3.95 -4.34 -9.29
CA ASP A 50 -3.44 -3.12 -8.69
C ASP A 50 -2.00 -3.33 -8.23
N SER A 51 -1.07 -2.55 -8.79
CA SER A 51 0.35 -2.60 -8.45
C SER A 51 0.63 -2.28 -6.98
N CYS A 52 -0.24 -1.53 -6.30
CA CYS A 52 -0.08 -1.08 -4.92
C CYS A 52 -0.78 -2.00 -3.91
N ARG A 53 -1.58 -2.97 -4.37
CA ARG A 53 -2.37 -3.84 -3.49
C ARG A 53 -1.53 -4.92 -2.82
N HIS A 54 -1.56 -4.93 -1.49
CA HIS A 54 -0.82 -5.89 -0.69
C HIS A 54 -1.41 -7.30 -0.76
N LEU A 55 -0.53 -8.30 -0.90
CA LEU A 55 -0.86 -9.73 -0.97
C LEU A 55 -1.81 -10.08 -2.13
N GLN A 56 -1.81 -9.26 -3.17
CA GLN A 56 -2.54 -9.58 -4.38
C GLN A 56 -1.85 -10.73 -5.12
N VAL A 57 -2.65 -11.63 -5.69
CA VAL A 57 -2.16 -12.64 -6.62
C VAL A 57 -1.54 -12.01 -7.88
N PRO A 58 -0.48 -12.60 -8.46
CA PRO A 58 0.14 -12.11 -9.69
C PRO A 58 -0.87 -11.98 -10.83
N CYS A 59 -0.72 -10.96 -11.69
CA CYS A 59 -1.66 -10.73 -12.80
C CYS A 59 -1.82 -11.95 -13.72
N ARG A 60 -0.73 -12.71 -13.95
CA ARG A 60 -0.78 -13.95 -14.75
C ARG A 60 -1.74 -15.00 -14.18
N GLU A 61 -1.90 -15.05 -12.87
CA GLU A 61 -2.86 -15.95 -12.23
C GLU A 61 -4.29 -15.42 -12.36
N LEU A 62 -4.50 -14.11 -12.19
CA LEU A 62 -5.78 -13.46 -12.45
C LEU A 62 -6.27 -13.67 -13.90
N GLN A 63 -5.35 -13.55 -14.87
CA GLN A 63 -5.63 -13.80 -16.28
C GLN A 63 -6.06 -15.26 -16.55
N ARG A 64 -5.51 -16.23 -15.81
CA ARG A 64 -5.81 -17.66 -15.98
C ARG A 64 -7.09 -18.09 -15.25
N ALA A 65 -7.35 -17.51 -14.08
CA ALA A 65 -8.48 -17.86 -13.23
C ALA A 65 -9.74 -17.04 -13.53
N GLY A 66 -9.61 -15.92 -14.23
CA GLY A 66 -10.70 -14.99 -14.49
C GLY A 66 -11.81 -15.56 -15.37
N PRO A 67 -13.07 -15.12 -15.18
CA PRO A 67 -14.21 -15.59 -15.96
C PRO A 67 -14.21 -15.06 -17.41
N LYS A 68 -13.41 -14.02 -17.69
CA LYS A 68 -13.24 -13.42 -19.02
C LYS A 68 -11.75 -13.27 -19.30
N ALA A 69 -11.36 -13.45 -20.56
CA ALA A 69 -10.01 -13.13 -21.00
C ALA A 69 -9.73 -11.64 -20.72
N CYS A 70 -8.64 -11.37 -20.01
CA CYS A 70 -8.18 -10.02 -19.71
C CYS A 70 -6.70 -9.86 -20.03
N LEU A 71 -6.24 -8.63 -20.17
CA LEU A 71 -4.85 -8.30 -20.41
C LEU A 71 -4.16 -7.88 -19.11
N CYS A 72 -2.91 -8.28 -18.96
CA CYS A 72 -2.05 -7.83 -17.88
C CYS A 72 -1.16 -6.67 -18.33
N PRO A 73 -0.70 -5.83 -17.39
CA PRO A 73 0.36 -4.86 -17.68
C PRO A 73 1.56 -5.55 -18.32
N GLY A 74 2.14 -4.92 -19.34
CA GLY A 74 3.37 -5.38 -19.95
C GLY A 74 4.49 -5.39 -18.92
N LEU A 75 5.27 -6.47 -18.88
CA LEU A 75 6.43 -6.59 -18.01
C LEU A 75 7.71 -6.44 -18.84
N SER A 76 8.72 -5.82 -18.24
CA SER A 76 10.08 -5.85 -18.78
C SER A 76 10.63 -7.28 -18.87
N SER A 77 11.74 -7.45 -19.59
CA SER A 77 12.41 -8.75 -19.69
C SER A 77 12.88 -9.25 -18.32
N PRO A 78 12.74 -10.56 -18.00
CA PRO A 78 13.28 -11.15 -16.79
C PRO A 78 14.81 -11.23 -16.78
N ALA A 79 15.46 -11.02 -17.94
CA ALA A 79 16.92 -10.94 -18.06
C ALA A 79 17.49 -9.56 -17.69
N GLN A 80 16.63 -8.61 -17.32
CA GLN A 80 17.02 -7.26 -16.89
C GLN A 80 16.62 -7.05 -15.42
N PRO A 81 17.42 -6.31 -14.65
CA PRO A 81 17.03 -5.90 -13.30
C PRO A 81 15.68 -5.17 -13.30
N PRO A 82 14.87 -5.30 -12.23
CA PRO A 82 13.57 -4.64 -12.17
C PRO A 82 13.70 -3.12 -12.20
N ALA A 83 12.70 -2.44 -12.75
CA ALA A 83 12.56 -1.00 -12.55
C ALA A 83 12.35 -0.69 -11.05
N PRO A 84 12.73 0.52 -10.57
CA PRO A 84 12.53 0.89 -9.18
C PRO A 84 11.05 0.87 -8.78
N PRO A 85 10.70 0.31 -7.60
CA PRO A 85 9.37 0.45 -7.02
C PRO A 85 9.01 1.93 -6.79
N ARG A 86 7.72 2.20 -6.66
CA ARG A 86 7.22 3.52 -6.27
C ARG A 86 6.84 3.50 -4.80
N LEU A 87 7.53 4.29 -3.98
CA LEU A 87 7.19 4.43 -2.58
C LEU A 87 5.82 5.12 -2.46
N GLY A 88 4.94 4.54 -1.67
CA GLY A 88 3.63 5.10 -1.34
C GLY A 88 3.69 5.88 -0.03
N GLU A 89 2.57 5.88 0.68
CA GLU A 89 2.47 6.51 1.99
C GLU A 89 3.31 5.78 3.05
N VAL A 90 3.85 6.55 4.00
CA VAL A 90 4.57 6.03 5.16
C VAL A 90 3.86 6.50 6.41
N HIS A 91 3.25 5.58 7.13
CA HIS A 91 2.52 5.87 8.36
C HIS A 91 3.43 5.64 9.56
N VAL A 92 3.71 6.69 10.33
CA VAL A 92 4.56 6.58 11.53
C VAL A 92 3.71 6.41 12.78
N VAL A 93 4.03 5.39 13.58
CA VAL A 93 3.38 5.13 14.87
C VAL A 93 4.35 5.56 15.99
N ALA A 94 4.08 6.74 16.55
CA ALA A 94 4.94 7.38 17.54
C ALA A 94 5.14 6.56 18.83
N GLU A 95 4.07 5.92 19.29
CA GLU A 95 4.02 5.18 20.55
C GLU A 95 4.95 3.95 20.50
N ASP A 96 4.84 3.18 19.42
CA ASP A 96 5.63 1.97 19.19
C ASP A 96 7.02 2.25 18.60
N SER A 97 7.29 3.51 18.26
CA SER A 97 8.50 3.91 17.53
C SER A 97 8.68 3.06 16.27
N SER A 98 7.59 2.92 15.50
CA SER A 98 7.51 2.10 14.29
C SER A 98 6.96 2.90 13.10
N ALA A 99 7.09 2.35 11.90
CA ALA A 99 6.48 2.91 10.72
C ALA A 99 6.02 1.83 9.75
N VAL A 100 4.86 2.01 9.11
CA VAL A 100 4.37 1.14 8.04
C VAL A 100 4.65 1.82 6.71
N VAL A 101 5.42 1.14 5.87
CA VAL A 101 5.87 1.63 4.57
C VAL A 101 5.07 0.93 3.48
N HIS A 102 4.41 1.68 2.61
CA HIS A 102 3.69 1.14 1.45
C HIS A 102 4.44 1.40 0.15
N TRP A 103 4.27 0.56 -0.86
CA TRP A 103 4.82 0.76 -2.20
C TRP A 103 4.01 0.08 -3.29
N CYS A 104 4.21 0.54 -4.52
CA CYS A 104 3.65 -0.07 -5.72
C CYS A 104 4.73 -0.83 -6.49
N ALA A 105 4.36 -1.99 -7.02
CA ALA A 105 5.23 -2.80 -7.87
C ALA A 105 5.60 -2.08 -9.17
N PRO A 106 6.83 -2.28 -9.66
CA PRO A 106 7.21 -1.90 -11.00
C PRO A 106 6.57 -2.82 -12.04
N SER A 107 6.51 -2.36 -13.29
CA SER A 107 6.14 -3.18 -14.46
C SER A 107 7.32 -4.07 -14.90
N SER A 108 7.85 -4.86 -13.95
CA SER A 108 8.99 -5.75 -14.13
C SER A 108 8.75 -7.08 -13.41
N PRO A 109 9.36 -8.19 -13.85
CA PRO A 109 9.35 -9.43 -13.09
C PRO A 109 10.11 -9.22 -11.78
N VAL A 110 9.46 -9.47 -10.63
CA VAL A 110 10.05 -9.35 -9.29
C VAL A 110 9.87 -10.66 -8.54
N HIS A 111 10.95 -11.16 -7.93
CA HIS A 111 10.94 -12.34 -7.08
C HIS A 111 10.81 -11.95 -5.60
N GLN A 112 11.48 -10.87 -5.20
CA GLN A 112 11.52 -10.41 -3.82
C GLN A 112 11.71 -8.90 -3.71
N TYR A 113 11.37 -8.37 -2.55
CA TYR A 113 11.66 -7.00 -2.13
C TYR A 113 12.49 -6.99 -0.86
N TRP A 114 13.11 -5.86 -0.55
CA TRP A 114 13.55 -5.54 0.81
C TRP A 114 13.58 -4.02 0.98
N LEU A 115 13.66 -3.61 2.25
CA LEU A 115 13.80 -2.21 2.61
C LEU A 115 15.25 -1.88 2.93
N LEU A 116 15.69 -0.72 2.49
CA LEU A 116 16.92 -0.08 2.97
C LEU A 116 16.53 1.05 3.90
N LEU A 117 17.11 1.10 5.09
CA LEU A 117 16.84 2.12 6.10
C LEU A 117 18.14 2.83 6.49
N ARG A 118 18.15 4.16 6.42
CA ARG A 118 19.28 4.99 6.86
C ARG A 118 18.80 6.03 7.86
N GLU A 119 19.50 6.16 8.97
CA GLU A 119 19.30 7.24 9.95
C GLU A 119 20.27 8.39 9.65
N GLY A 120 19.75 9.57 9.27
CA GLY A 120 20.59 10.72 8.89
C GLY A 120 21.66 10.37 7.85
N SER A 121 22.92 10.71 8.13
CA SER A 121 24.09 10.36 7.31
C SER A 121 24.77 9.05 7.74
N GLY A 122 24.09 8.22 8.53
CA GLY A 122 24.62 6.98 9.06
C GLY A 122 24.71 5.84 8.03
N ALA A 123 25.07 4.66 8.51
CA ALA A 123 25.09 3.45 7.70
C ALA A 123 23.68 3.05 7.23
N THR A 124 23.60 2.51 6.02
CA THR A 124 22.35 1.98 5.46
C THR A 124 22.18 0.53 5.88
N GLN A 125 21.04 0.21 6.49
CA GLN A 125 20.69 -1.13 6.94
C GLN A 125 19.77 -1.80 5.92
N LYS A 126 20.06 -3.05 5.56
CA LYS A 126 19.20 -3.87 4.68
C LYS A 126 18.29 -4.76 5.53
N GLY A 127 16.99 -4.67 5.28
CA GLY A 127 15.98 -5.50 5.91
C GLY A 127 15.95 -6.94 5.36
N PRO A 128 15.14 -7.82 5.96
CA PRO A 128 14.93 -9.17 5.45
C PRO A 128 14.23 -9.15 4.08
N PRO A 129 14.39 -10.23 3.28
CA PRO A 129 13.66 -10.37 2.02
C PRO A 129 12.16 -10.54 2.28
N LEU A 130 11.37 -9.95 1.38
CA LEU A 130 9.91 -9.96 1.38
C LEU A 130 9.42 -10.57 0.06
N ASN A 131 8.32 -11.31 0.11
CA ASN A 131 7.78 -11.98 -1.07
C ASN A 131 7.31 -11.00 -2.16
N SER A 132 7.25 -11.46 -3.41
CA SER A 132 6.84 -10.66 -4.57
C SER A 132 5.42 -10.09 -4.51
N THR A 133 4.55 -10.60 -3.64
CA THR A 133 3.17 -10.12 -3.41
C THR A 133 3.08 -9.05 -2.31
N VAL A 134 4.16 -8.79 -1.58
CA VAL A 134 4.19 -7.80 -0.49
C VAL A 134 4.26 -6.38 -1.06
N ARG A 135 3.44 -5.47 -0.51
CA ARG A 135 3.36 -4.04 -0.87
C ARG A 135 3.38 -3.13 0.34
N GLN A 136 3.51 -3.72 1.54
CA GLN A 136 3.68 -2.98 2.77
C GLN A 136 4.57 -3.77 3.73
N ALA A 137 5.34 -3.08 4.57
CA ALA A 137 6.12 -3.69 5.63
C ALA A 137 6.29 -2.73 6.80
N GLU A 138 6.39 -3.30 8.00
CA GLU A 138 6.60 -2.57 9.24
C GLU A 138 8.09 -2.44 9.57
N LEU A 139 8.54 -1.22 9.81
CA LEU A 139 9.83 -0.88 10.39
C LEU A 139 9.67 -0.74 11.90
N LYS A 140 10.46 -1.49 12.68
CA LYS A 140 10.42 -1.47 14.14
C LYS A 140 11.70 -0.90 14.73
N GLY A 141 11.64 -0.46 15.98
CA GLY A 141 12.81 -0.02 16.73
C GLY A 141 13.42 1.27 16.20
N LEU A 142 12.60 2.14 15.61
CA LEU A 142 13.03 3.47 15.21
C LEU A 142 13.30 4.31 16.47
N LYS A 143 14.22 5.26 16.39
CA LYS A 143 14.49 6.17 17.50
C LYS A 143 13.47 7.30 17.52
N PRO A 144 12.85 7.59 18.68
CA PRO A 144 12.02 8.79 18.84
C PRO A 144 12.81 10.06 18.50
N GLY A 145 12.21 10.96 17.73
CA GLY A 145 12.89 12.16 17.21
C GLY A 145 13.85 11.90 16.04
N GLY A 146 14.03 10.64 15.64
CA GLY A 146 14.94 10.25 14.56
C GLY A 146 14.39 10.59 13.18
N VAL A 147 15.30 10.90 12.25
CA VAL A 147 14.96 11.16 10.85
C VAL A 147 15.63 10.13 9.97
N TYR A 148 14.80 9.46 9.17
CA TYR A 148 15.19 8.31 8.38
C TYR A 148 14.90 8.53 6.90
N VAL A 149 15.70 7.86 6.09
CA VAL A 149 15.45 7.62 4.68
C VAL A 149 15.15 6.15 4.52
N VAL A 150 13.99 5.84 3.93
CA VAL A 150 13.61 4.48 3.58
C VAL A 150 13.56 4.35 2.06
N CYS A 151 14.13 3.26 1.54
CA CYS A 151 14.03 2.90 0.14
C CYS A 151 13.52 1.48 -0.02
N VAL A 152 12.68 1.25 -1.02
CA VAL A 152 12.21 -0.07 -1.42
C VAL A 152 12.99 -0.53 -2.62
N VAL A 153 13.52 -1.75 -2.56
CA VAL A 153 14.27 -2.35 -3.65
C VAL A 153 13.52 -3.59 -4.13
N ALA A 154 13.35 -3.71 -5.44
CA ALA A 154 12.87 -4.92 -6.10
C ALA A 154 14.05 -5.72 -6.63
N ALA A 155 13.95 -7.05 -6.60
CA ALA A 155 14.95 -7.90 -7.20
C ALA A 155 14.37 -9.12 -7.92
N ASN A 156 15.08 -9.53 -8.96
CA ASN A 156 14.82 -10.75 -9.73
C ASN A 156 16.14 -11.48 -10.01
N GLY A 157 16.10 -12.49 -10.89
CA GLY A 157 17.30 -13.26 -11.24
C GLY A 157 18.40 -12.47 -11.96
N ALA A 158 18.08 -11.31 -12.54
CA ALA A 158 19.04 -10.45 -13.23
C ALA A 158 19.69 -9.40 -12.32
N GLY A 159 19.11 -9.10 -11.16
CA GLY A 159 19.70 -8.18 -10.19
C GLY A 159 18.69 -7.39 -9.37
N GLU A 160 19.20 -6.35 -8.71
CA GLU A 160 18.45 -5.42 -7.86
C GLU A 160 18.09 -4.13 -8.64
N SER A 161 16.93 -3.54 -8.34
CA SER A 161 16.54 -2.24 -8.88
C SER A 161 17.44 -1.13 -8.34
N SER A 162 17.66 -0.08 -9.13
CA SER A 162 18.46 1.06 -8.69
C SER A 162 17.78 1.88 -7.59
N VAL A 163 18.61 2.47 -6.74
CA VAL A 163 18.21 3.38 -5.66
C VAL A 163 19.06 4.65 -5.79
N PRO A 164 18.49 5.86 -5.61
CA PRO A 164 19.25 7.10 -5.62
C PRO A 164 20.46 7.04 -4.67
N PRO A 165 21.62 7.60 -5.06
CA PRO A 165 22.76 7.70 -4.18
C PRO A 165 22.44 8.57 -2.96
N ALA A 166 23.10 8.26 -1.83
CA ALA A 166 22.92 8.98 -0.58
C ALA A 166 23.16 10.49 -0.79
N GLY A 167 22.17 11.32 -0.43
CA GLY A 167 22.27 12.79 -0.51
C GLY A 167 21.74 13.43 -1.80
N ALA A 168 21.32 12.66 -2.80
CA ALA A 168 20.64 13.19 -4.00
C ALA A 168 19.16 13.56 -3.76
N GLU A 169 18.65 13.28 -2.56
CA GLU A 169 17.25 13.48 -2.15
C GLU A 169 16.90 14.97 -1.92
N GLY A 170 17.85 15.89 -2.15
CA GLY A 170 17.72 17.33 -1.94
C GLY A 170 17.45 18.18 -3.18
N LEU A 171 17.27 17.61 -4.37
CA LEU A 171 16.74 18.33 -5.53
C LEU A 171 15.25 18.03 -5.70
N GLU A 172 14.43 18.57 -4.80
CA GLU A 172 13.00 18.77 -5.09
C GLU A 172 12.89 19.84 -6.18
N GLY A 173 12.82 19.40 -7.43
CA GLY A 173 12.32 20.22 -8.53
C GLY A 173 10.84 20.53 -8.28
N VAL A 174 10.47 21.81 -8.44
CA VAL A 174 9.10 22.30 -8.38
C VAL A 174 8.20 21.47 -9.32
N GLY A 175 7.43 20.53 -8.76
CA GLY A 175 6.53 19.68 -9.55
C GLY A 175 6.07 18.38 -8.88
N GLY A 176 5.30 18.46 -7.78
CA GLY A 176 4.59 17.33 -7.17
C GLY A 176 5.48 16.21 -6.57
N PRO A 177 4.91 15.27 -5.79
CA PRO A 177 5.68 14.16 -5.24
C PRO A 177 6.08 13.19 -6.37
N ALA A 178 7.33 13.28 -6.81
CA ALA A 178 7.97 12.22 -7.57
C ALA A 178 8.14 11.01 -6.63
N PHE A 179 7.13 10.16 -6.53
CA PHE A 179 7.15 8.92 -5.76
C PHE A 179 8.17 7.93 -6.38
N GLY A 180 9.46 8.17 -6.11
CA GLY A 180 10.57 7.29 -6.43
C GLY A 180 10.65 6.11 -5.47
N PRO A 181 11.74 5.32 -5.51
CA PRO A 181 11.89 4.17 -4.62
C PRO A 181 12.19 4.56 -3.18
N CYS A 182 12.53 5.83 -2.91
CA CYS A 182 12.92 6.34 -1.59
C CYS A 182 12.03 7.48 -1.11
N GLY A 183 11.99 7.65 0.21
CA GLY A 183 11.33 8.77 0.88
C GLY A 183 11.89 8.99 2.28
N ARG A 184 11.70 10.21 2.77
CA ARG A 184 12.14 10.63 4.10
C ARG A 184 10.98 10.53 5.08
N LEU A 185 11.23 9.98 6.27
CA LEU A 185 10.27 9.92 7.37
C LEU A 185 10.92 10.48 8.65
N ALA A 186 10.12 11.18 9.45
CA ALA A 186 10.54 11.69 10.75
C ALA A 186 9.69 11.04 11.84
N VAL A 187 10.35 10.45 12.83
CA VAL A 187 9.67 9.85 13.99
C VAL A 187 9.47 10.92 15.04
N PRO A 188 8.22 11.23 15.44
CA PRO A 188 7.99 12.21 16.49
C PRO A 188 8.58 11.73 17.83
N PRO A 189 8.86 12.65 18.77
CA PRO A 189 9.22 12.27 20.14
C PRO A 189 8.06 11.51 20.81
N ARG A 190 8.37 10.71 21.82
CA ARG A 190 7.35 9.93 22.52
C ARG A 190 6.35 10.87 23.22
N PRO A 191 5.03 10.67 23.06
CA PRO A 191 4.03 11.57 23.63
C PRO A 191 4.14 11.64 25.16
N VAL A 192 4.45 10.52 25.82
CA VAL A 192 4.65 10.44 27.27
C VAL A 192 5.77 11.38 27.76
N THR A 193 6.85 11.55 26.99
CA THR A 193 7.92 12.48 27.37
C THR A 193 7.46 13.93 27.33
N LEU A 194 6.63 14.29 26.35
CA LEU A 194 6.06 15.64 26.25
C LEU A 194 5.08 15.94 27.39
N VAL A 195 4.30 14.94 27.83
CA VAL A 195 3.41 15.09 28.98
C VAL A 195 4.21 15.34 30.25
N HIS A 196 5.26 14.56 30.52
CA HIS A 196 6.10 14.75 31.71
C HIS A 196 6.82 16.10 31.71
N THR A 197 7.32 16.57 30.56
CA THR A 197 7.94 17.89 30.49
C THR A 197 6.92 19.01 30.70
N ALA A 198 5.71 18.91 30.13
CA ALA A 198 4.65 19.89 30.34
C ALA A 198 4.20 19.95 31.81
N VAL A 199 4.02 18.79 32.46
CA VAL A 199 3.69 18.72 33.89
C VAL A 199 4.83 19.29 34.73
N GLY A 200 6.08 18.90 34.46
CA GLY A 200 7.25 19.43 35.14
C GLY A 200 7.35 20.96 35.05
N VAL A 201 7.25 21.52 33.84
CA VAL A 201 7.25 22.97 33.62
C VAL A 201 6.07 23.64 34.35
N GLY A 202 4.88 23.05 34.30
CA GLY A 202 3.71 23.54 35.02
C GLY A 202 3.92 23.58 36.54
N THR A 203 4.50 22.53 37.12
CA THR A 203 4.80 22.49 38.57
C THR A 203 5.86 23.53 38.95
N VAL A 204 6.91 23.72 38.15
CA VAL A 204 7.94 24.74 38.41
C VAL A 204 7.34 26.15 38.38
N LEU A 205 6.50 26.45 37.37
CA LEU A 205 5.82 27.75 37.28
C LEU A 205 4.87 27.98 38.47
N ALA A 206 4.13 26.95 38.90
CA ALA A 206 3.29 27.03 40.08
C ALA A 206 4.10 27.32 41.36
N LEU A 207 5.25 26.65 41.54
CA LEU A 207 6.11 26.88 42.70
C LEU A 207 6.75 28.27 42.69
N LEU A 208 7.17 28.77 41.52
CA LEU A 208 7.71 30.13 41.37
C LEU A 208 6.66 31.21 41.65
N THR A 209 5.43 31.01 41.19
CA THR A 209 4.33 31.94 41.47
C THR A 209 3.95 31.93 42.95
N CYS A 210 3.83 30.75 43.57
CA CYS A 210 3.61 30.65 45.02
C CYS A 210 4.72 31.31 45.84
N SER A 211 5.99 31.09 45.50
CA SER A 211 7.11 31.71 46.23
C SER A 211 7.14 33.22 46.07
N ALA A 212 6.85 33.75 44.87
CA ALA A 212 6.72 35.18 44.64
C ALA A 212 5.56 35.81 45.43
N LEU A 213 4.41 35.14 45.50
CA LEU A 213 3.27 35.59 46.30
C LEU A 213 3.61 35.62 47.79
N VAL A 214 4.19 34.54 48.32
CA VAL A 214 4.62 34.49 49.74
C VAL A 214 5.65 35.58 50.03
N TRP A 215 6.64 35.77 49.17
CA TRP A 215 7.63 36.85 49.29
C TRP A 215 6.96 38.23 49.33
N HIS A 216 6.03 38.51 48.41
CA HIS A 216 5.29 39.77 48.37
C HIS A 216 4.48 40.02 49.65
N PHE A 217 3.75 39.01 50.15
CA PHE A 217 3.01 39.11 51.41
C PHE A 217 3.95 39.31 52.61
N CYS A 218 5.05 38.57 52.69
CA CYS A 218 6.06 38.73 53.75
C CYS A 218 6.72 40.11 53.74
N LEU A 219 7.02 40.67 52.57
CA LEU A 219 7.51 42.04 52.45
C LEU A 219 6.45 43.06 52.85
N ARG A 220 5.19 42.87 52.45
CA ARG A 220 4.09 43.77 52.83
C ARG A 220 3.87 43.79 54.34
N GLU A 221 3.95 42.66 55.02
CA GLU A 221 3.87 42.59 56.50
C GLU A 221 5.07 43.28 57.16
N ARG A 222 6.29 43.08 56.66
CA ARG A 222 7.50 43.68 57.24
C ARG A 222 7.60 45.20 57.04
N TRP A 223 7.02 45.72 55.97
CA TRP A 223 7.14 47.14 55.58
C TRP A 223 5.82 47.91 55.73
N GLY A 224 4.71 47.22 55.96
CA GLY A 224 3.38 47.79 56.09
C GLY A 224 2.98 48.05 57.53
N CYS A 225 3.62 49.03 58.18
CA CYS A 225 3.01 49.89 59.20
C CYS A 225 3.92 51.10 59.47
N PRO A 226 3.70 52.28 58.84
CA PRO A 226 4.17 53.53 59.43
C PRO A 226 3.36 53.75 60.71
N HIS A 227 4.01 53.60 61.87
CA HIS A 227 3.45 54.03 63.15
C HIS A 227 2.95 55.47 63.01
N ARG A 228 1.63 55.68 63.09
CA ARG A 228 1.07 57.01 63.35
C ARG A 228 1.67 57.47 64.68
N PRO A 229 2.44 58.58 64.74
CA PRO A 229 2.92 59.07 66.01
C PRO A 229 1.71 59.43 66.88
N ALA A 230 1.63 58.82 68.05
CA ALA A 230 0.63 59.15 69.05
C ALA A 230 0.82 60.62 69.46
N SER A 231 -0.16 61.46 69.20
CA SER A 231 -0.23 62.82 69.75
C SER A 231 -0.37 62.73 71.26
N GLN A 232 0.65 63.17 72.00
CA GLN A 232 0.59 63.35 73.45
C GLN A 232 -0.46 64.42 73.81
N PRO A 233 -1.32 64.20 74.83
CA PRO A 233 -2.11 65.27 75.42
C PRO A 233 -1.20 66.12 76.31
N THR A 234 -1.18 67.41 76.02
CA THR A 234 -0.52 68.47 76.78
C THR A 234 -1.04 68.49 78.22
N ALA A 235 -0.13 68.46 79.19
CA ALA A 235 -0.43 68.70 80.60
C ALA A 235 -0.86 70.17 80.79
N GLY A 236 -2.02 70.37 81.43
CA GLY A 236 -2.46 71.65 81.98
C GLY A 236 -2.35 71.62 83.50
N LEU A 237 -1.78 72.71 84.03
CA LEU A 237 -1.49 73.03 85.44
C LEU A 237 -2.68 72.91 86.40
#